data_AF-A0A9D5BQS2-F1
#
_entry.id   AF-A0A9D5BQS2-F1
#
_cell.length_a   1.000
_cell.length_b   1.000
_cell.length_c   1.000
_cell.angle_alpha   90.00
_cell.angle_beta   90.00
_cell.angle_gamma   90.00
#
_symmetry.space_group_name_H-M   'P 1'
#
loop_
_entity.id
_entity.type
_entity.pdbx_description
1 polymer ?
#
loop_
_entity_poly.entity_id
_entity_poly.type
_entity_poly.pdbx_seq_one_letter_code
_entity_poly.pdbx_strand_id
1 'polypeptide(L)'
;IQSIQPGVEILGRVLRTEAFCDVTQYPMAISTPGIVVIRISSGSLCFANANFVKERILKWVVEEDEIQEIAKGNVRAIIMDMTNLMNVDTSGILALEELHKRLLSRGVE
;
A
#
# COMPACT_ATOMS: atom_id res chain seq x y z
N ILE A 1 5.53 18.40 7.68
CA ILE A 1 5.19 17.18 8.46
C ILE A 1 4.94 15.97 7.54
N GLN A 2 4.38 16.17 6.33
CA GLN A 2 4.10 15.09 5.35
C GLN A 2 5.33 14.29 4.85
N SER A 3 6.57 14.71 5.11
CA SER A 3 7.75 13.99 4.63
C SER A 3 8.15 12.80 5.50
N ILE A 4 7.82 12.79 6.80
CA ILE A 4 8.23 11.73 7.76
C ILE A 4 7.14 10.65 7.85
N GLN A 5 5.88 11.08 7.92
CA GLN A 5 4.71 10.21 7.91
C GLN A 5 3.87 10.55 6.67
N PRO A 6 4.32 10.13 5.48
CA PRO A 6 3.56 10.37 4.27
C PRO A 6 2.24 9.61 4.29
N GLY A 7 1.31 10.04 3.45
CA GLY A 7 0.06 9.31 3.22
C GLY A 7 0.35 7.94 2.61
N VAL A 8 -0.34 6.91 3.13
CA VAL A 8 -0.35 5.55 2.59
C VAL A 8 -1.81 5.18 2.43
N GLU A 9 -2.36 5.41 1.24
CA GLU A 9 -3.80 5.29 0.96
C GLU A 9 -4.12 4.00 0.23
N ILE A 10 -5.25 3.36 0.58
CA ILE A 10 -5.80 2.25 -0.19
C ILE A 10 -6.65 2.84 -1.33
N LEU A 11 -6.40 2.37 -2.55
CA LEU A 11 -7.14 2.80 -3.73
C LEU A 11 -8.19 1.76 -4.15
N GLY A 12 -9.34 2.26 -4.59
CA GLY A 12 -10.38 1.49 -5.25
C GLY A 12 -10.62 2.02 -6.66
N ARG A 13 -11.16 1.17 -7.53
CA ARG A 13 -11.52 1.55 -8.89
C ARG A 13 -12.87 2.24 -8.90
N VAL A 14 -12.96 3.39 -9.57
CA VAL A 14 -14.24 4.06 -9.81
C VAL A 14 -14.98 3.34 -10.93
N LEU A 15 -16.23 2.95 -10.66
CA LEU A 15 -17.08 2.24 -11.62
C LEU A 15 -17.14 2.98 -12.97
N ARG A 16 -17.09 2.20 -14.06
CA ARG A 16 -17.15 2.68 -15.45
C ARG A 16 -15.97 3.59 -15.87
N THR A 17 -14.89 3.60 -15.11
CA THR A 17 -13.65 4.31 -15.46
C THR A 17 -12.44 3.40 -15.25
N GLU A 18 -11.27 3.85 -15.68
CA GLU A 18 -9.96 3.26 -15.34
C GLU A 18 -9.30 3.98 -14.15
N ALA A 19 -10.01 4.91 -13.48
CA ALA A 19 -9.45 5.71 -12.41
C ALA A 19 -9.45 4.96 -11.07
N PHE A 20 -8.36 5.14 -10.32
CA PHE A 20 -8.20 4.66 -8.95
C PHE A 20 -8.11 5.83 -7.98
N CYS A 21 -8.92 5.82 -6.92
CA CYS A 21 -8.96 6.87 -5.91
C CYS A 21 -9.03 6.28 -4.49
N ASP A 22 -8.65 7.11 -3.51
CA ASP A 22 -8.66 6.75 -2.10
C ASP A 22 -10.08 6.36 -1.66
N VAL A 23 -10.23 5.12 -1.19
CA VAL A 23 -11.52 4.56 -0.76
C VAL A 23 -12.09 5.28 0.47
N THR A 24 -11.23 5.91 1.27
CA THR A 24 -11.64 6.69 2.46
C THR A 24 -12.31 7.99 2.04
N GLN A 25 -11.79 8.64 1.00
CA GLN A 25 -12.34 9.88 0.44
C GLN A 25 -13.51 9.62 -0.50
N TYR A 26 -13.49 8.50 -1.22
CA TYR A 26 -14.49 8.13 -2.22
C TYR A 26 -15.03 6.73 -1.92
N PRO A 27 -16.02 6.59 -1.01
CA PRO A 27 -16.55 5.29 -0.61
C PRO A 27 -17.22 4.48 -1.74
N MET A 28 -17.51 5.11 -2.89
CA MET A 28 -18.01 4.42 -4.08
C MET A 28 -16.92 3.69 -4.87
N ALA A 29 -15.64 3.91 -4.54
CA ALA A 29 -14.52 3.22 -5.16
C ALA A 29 -14.47 1.77 -4.69
N ILE A 30 -14.32 0.84 -5.64
CA ILE A 30 -14.45 -0.60 -5.37
C ILE A 30 -13.07 -1.25 -5.37
N SER A 31 -12.72 -1.91 -4.26
CA SER A 31 -11.52 -2.74 -4.16
C SER A 31 -11.66 -4.03 -4.95
N THR A 32 -10.57 -4.46 -5.59
CA THR A 32 -10.50 -5.72 -6.34
C THR A 32 -10.31 -6.90 -5.38
N PRO A 33 -11.14 -7.96 -5.42
CA PRO A 33 -10.98 -9.11 -4.53
C PRO A 33 -9.59 -9.77 -4.63
N GLY A 34 -8.93 -9.89 -3.48
CA GLY A 34 -7.59 -10.49 -3.36
C GLY A 34 -6.44 -9.62 -3.88
N ILE A 35 -6.68 -8.37 -4.28
CA ILE A 35 -5.65 -7.41 -4.70
C ILE A 35 -5.83 -6.12 -3.91
N VAL A 36 -4.77 -5.66 -3.25
CA VAL A 36 -4.74 -4.36 -2.56
C VAL A 36 -3.92 -3.39 -3.40
N VAL A 37 -4.49 -2.23 -3.72
CA VAL A 37 -3.77 -1.14 -4.40
C VAL A 37 -3.44 -0.07 -3.39
N ILE A 38 -2.16 0.26 -3.23
CA ILE A 38 -1.67 1.20 -2.21
C ILE A 38 -0.93 2.33 -2.89
N ARG A 39 -1.30 3.58 -2.59
CA ARG A 39 -0.54 4.77 -2.99
C ARG A 39 0.38 5.23 -1.87
N ILE A 40 1.60 5.61 -2.23
CA ILE A 40 2.50 6.34 -1.34
C ILE A 40 2.42 7.82 -1.72
N SER A 41 1.73 8.62 -0.91
CA SER A 41 1.59 10.06 -1.10
C SER A 41 2.80 10.82 -0.54
N SER A 42 3.97 10.52 -1.13
CA SER A 42 5.23 11.20 -0.87
C SER A 42 5.96 11.48 -2.19
N GLY A 43 6.70 12.59 -2.23
CA GLY A 43 7.63 12.88 -3.32
C GLY A 43 8.94 12.09 -3.24
N SER A 44 9.26 11.51 -2.08
CA SER A 44 10.47 10.71 -1.89
C SER A 44 10.29 9.58 -0.89
N LEU A 45 11.05 8.50 -1.10
CA LEU A 45 11.19 7.41 -0.15
C LEU A 45 12.65 7.36 0.31
N CYS A 46 12.88 7.80 1.55
CA CYS A 46 14.22 7.99 2.07
C CYS A 46 14.34 7.53 3.52
N PHE A 47 15.54 7.66 4.10
CA PHE A 47 15.79 7.34 5.52
C PHE A 47 14.72 7.86 6.49
N ALA A 48 14.18 9.06 6.23
CA ALA A 48 13.21 9.70 7.12
C ALA A 48 11.84 9.01 7.18
N ASN A 49 11.43 8.27 6.13
CA ASN A 49 10.06 7.74 6.02
C ASN A 49 9.96 6.28 5.55
N ALA A 50 11.04 5.68 5.06
CA ALA A 50 11.02 4.35 4.48
C ALA A 50 10.52 3.28 5.47
N ASN A 51 10.95 3.33 6.72
CA ASN A 51 10.48 2.41 7.76
C ASN A 51 9.00 2.61 8.08
N PHE A 52 8.53 3.86 8.17
CA PHE A 52 7.13 4.16 8.43
C PHE A 52 6.24 3.58 7.32
N VAL A 53 6.59 3.79 6.05
CA VAL A 53 5.84 3.27 4.91
C VAL A 53 5.80 1.74 4.93
N LYS A 54 6.96 1.08 5.09
CA LYS A 54 7.07 -0.38 5.19
C LYS A 54 6.18 -0.94 6.29
N GLU A 55 6.30 -0.42 7.51
CA GLU A 55 5.52 -0.88 8.66
C GLU A 55 4.03 -0.62 8.46
N ARG A 56 3.67 0.52 7.88
CA ARG A 56 2.27 0.85 7.59
C ARG A 56 1.66 -0.14 6.60
N ILE A 57 2.36 -0.48 5.52
CA ILE A 57 1.90 -1.46 4.52
C ILE A 57 1.78 -2.86 5.15
N LEU A 58 2.79 -3.31 5.89
CA LEU A 58 2.73 -4.60 6.57
C LEU A 58 1.57 -4.68 7.55
N LYS A 59 1.30 -3.60 8.29
CA LYS A 59 0.18 -3.52 9.23
C LYS A 59 -1.16 -3.71 8.53
N TRP A 60 -1.37 -3.11 7.36
CA TRP A 60 -2.59 -3.32 6.57
C TRP A 60 -2.78 -4.79 6.17
N VAL A 61 -1.70 -5.43 5.70
CA VAL A 61 -1.75 -6.82 5.25
C VAL A 61 -1.95 -7.80 6.42
N VAL A 62 -1.45 -7.47 7.62
CA VAL A 62 -1.50 -8.35 8.79
C VAL A 62 -2.75 -8.14 9.65
N GLU A 63 -3.21 -6.89 9.84
CA GLU A 63 -4.36 -6.60 10.71
C GLU A 63 -5.70 -6.78 9.99
N GLU A 64 -5.77 -6.71 8.66
CA GLU A 64 -6.99 -7.06 7.93
C GLU A 64 -7.28 -8.57 7.93
N ASP A 65 -6.29 -9.43 8.19
CA ASP A 65 -6.50 -10.85 8.46
C ASP A 65 -7.23 -11.07 9.82
N GLU A 66 -7.07 -10.18 10.80
CA GLU A 66 -7.72 -10.31 12.12
C GLU A 66 -9.13 -9.70 12.17
N ILE A 67 -9.48 -8.77 11.26
CA ILE A 67 -10.74 -8.01 11.30
C ILE A 67 -11.78 -8.48 10.27
N GLN A 68 -11.44 -9.32 9.29
CA GLN A 68 -12.37 -9.74 8.23
C GLN A 68 -12.35 -11.24 7.90
N GLU A 69 -12.71 -12.09 8.88
CA GLU A 69 -13.18 -13.46 8.64
C GLU A 69 -14.51 -13.54 7.83
N ILE A 70 -15.07 -12.41 7.36
CA ILE A 70 -16.46 -12.39 6.84
C ILE A 70 -16.61 -11.77 5.43
N ALA A 71 -15.61 -11.08 4.87
CA ALA A 71 -15.76 -10.59 3.48
C ALA A 71 -14.42 -10.26 2.79
N LYS A 72 -14.12 -11.03 1.73
CA LYS A 72 -13.04 -10.87 0.72
C LYS A 72 -11.73 -11.54 1.11
N GLY A 73 -11.48 -12.69 0.48
CA GLY A 73 -10.40 -13.62 0.81
C GLY A 73 -8.98 -13.07 0.74
N ASN A 74 -8.07 -13.87 1.31
CA ASN A 74 -6.64 -13.63 1.47
C ASN A 74 -6.06 -12.72 0.39
N VAL A 75 -5.38 -11.65 0.82
CA VAL A 75 -4.61 -10.80 -0.09
C VAL A 75 -3.62 -11.70 -0.83
N ARG A 76 -3.68 -11.71 -2.16
CA ARG A 76 -2.78 -12.50 -3.02
C ARG A 76 -1.69 -11.65 -3.64
N ALA A 77 -1.99 -10.37 -3.88
CA ALA A 77 -1.05 -9.44 -4.49
C ALA A 77 -1.27 -8.01 -3.99
N ILE A 78 -0.20 -7.24 -3.99
CA ILE A 78 -0.21 -5.81 -3.69
C ILE A 78 0.31 -5.03 -4.90
N ILE A 79 -0.45 -4.02 -5.33
CA ILE A 79 -0.02 -3.08 -6.35
C ILE A 79 0.38 -1.79 -5.65
N MET A 80 1.65 -1.40 -5.77
CA MET A 80 2.14 -0.12 -5.24
C MET A 80 2.07 0.96 -6.32
N ASP A 81 1.16 1.92 -6.14
CA ASP A 81 1.12 3.18 -6.89
C ASP A 81 2.20 4.12 -6.35
N MET A 82 3.35 4.07 -7.02
CA MET A 82 4.53 4.90 -6.76
C MET A 82 4.61 6.12 -7.68
N THR A 83 3.55 6.50 -8.39
CA THR A 83 3.55 7.58 -9.39
C THR A 83 4.03 8.93 -8.82
N ASN A 84 3.81 9.17 -7.52
CA ASN A 84 4.21 10.41 -6.86
C ASN A 84 5.69 10.43 -6.43
N LEU A 85 6.36 9.27 -6.38
CA LEU A 85 7.75 9.19 -5.95
C LEU A 85 8.68 9.72 -7.04
N MET A 86 9.36 10.82 -6.73
CA MET A 86 10.39 11.40 -7.60
C MET A 86 11.77 10.81 -7.31
N ASN A 87 12.06 10.54 -6.04
CA ASN A 87 13.38 10.09 -5.58
C ASN A 87 13.28 8.94 -4.58
N VAL A 88 14.19 7.97 -4.69
CA VAL A 88 14.37 6.88 -3.71
C VAL A 88 15.86 6.80 -3.35
N ASP A 89 16.18 6.78 -2.05
CA ASP A 89 17.55 6.58 -1.58
C ASP A 89 17.82 5.10 -1.23
N THR A 90 19.05 4.79 -0.79
CA THR A 90 19.43 3.44 -0.37
C THR A 90 18.54 2.87 0.74
N SER A 91 18.10 3.70 1.70
CA SER A 91 17.22 3.25 2.78
C SER A 91 15.82 2.92 2.25
N GLY A 92 15.32 3.69 1.28
CA GLY A 92 14.07 3.40 0.58
C GLY A 92 14.11 2.08 -0.17
N ILE A 93 15.20 1.82 -0.91
CA ILE A 93 15.40 0.55 -1.62
C ILE A 93 15.41 -0.63 -0.64
N LEU A 94 16.21 -0.54 0.43
CA LEU A 94 16.29 -1.61 1.43
C LEU A 94 14.93 -1.89 2.10
N ALA A 95 14.15 -0.83 2.37
CA ALA A 95 12.82 -0.99 2.96
C ALA A 95 11.85 -1.70 2.00
N LEU A 96 11.90 -1.41 0.69
CA LEU A 96 11.10 -2.08 -0.33
C LEU A 96 11.51 -3.55 -0.52
N GLU A 97 12.82 -3.84 -0.52
CA GLU A 97 13.32 -5.22 -0.59
C GLU A 97 12.88 -6.05 0.62
N GLU A 98 12.96 -5.47 1.82
CA GLU A 98 12.50 -6.13 3.04
C GLU A 98 10.98 -6.33 3.05
N LEU A 99 10.22 -5.31 2.61
CA LEU A 99 8.78 -5.40 2.45
C LEU A 99 8.41 -6.57 1.52
N HIS A 100 9.01 -6.63 0.34
CA HIS A 100 8.75 -7.68 -0.63
C HIS A 100 9.08 -9.08 -0.08
N LYS A 101 10.23 -9.26 0.58
CA LYS A 101 10.58 -10.54 1.22
C LYS A 101 9.55 -10.97 2.27
N ARG A 102 9.08 -10.02 3.09
CA ARG A 102 8.07 -10.30 4.12
C ARG A 102 6.71 -10.66 3.52
N LEU A 103 6.29 -9.98 2.45
CA LEU A 103 5.05 -10.28 1.73
C LEU A 103 5.11 -11.66 1.06
N LEU A 104 6.21 -11.95 0.33
CA LEU A 104 6.41 -13.24 -0.30
C LEU A 104 6.43 -14.40 0.69
N SER A 105 7.01 -14.21 1.88
CA SER A 105 7.00 -15.23 2.94
C SER A 105 5.59 -15.61 3.41
N ARG A 106 4.59 -14.77 3.11
CA ARG A 106 3.17 -14.99 3.41
C ARG A 106 2.36 -15.43 2.18
N GLY A 107 3.02 -15.62 1.03
CA GLY A 107 2.35 -15.95 -0.23
C GLY A 107 1.64 -14.76 -0.89
N VAL A 108 2.01 -13.54 -0.53
CA VAL A 108 1.53 -12.30 -1.16
C VAL A 108 2.57 -11.82 -2.16
N GLU A 109 2.16 -11.60 -3.41
CA GLU A 109 2.98 -11.02 -4.48
C GLU A 109 3.19 -9.51 -4.32
#